data_AF-A0AAE0XZ96-F1
#
_entry.id   AF-A0AAE0XZ96-F1
#
_cell.length_a   1.000
_cell.length_b   1.000
_cell.length_c   1.000
_cell.angle_alpha   90.00
_cell.angle_beta   90.00
_cell.angle_gamma   90.00
#
_symmetry.space_group_name_H-M   'P 1'
#
loop_
_entity.id
_entity.type
_entity.pdbx_description
1 polymer ?
#
loop_
_entity_poly.entity_id
_entity_poly.type
_entity_poly.pdbx_seq_one_letter_code
_entity_poly.pdbx_strand_id
1 'polypeptide(L)'
;MNMSLDEVTPKTGKPLIMDFYMQQVREEFAHNGVTKDLDEMDYLMIKSRKKRDSPEEVSMTDSMQKSIKKIRLILINMKPLSNRRFCVFCKNNKEQPTVYNTHLVKNEEGEVTCPILRKYVCPICQATGKHAHTVKYCPYNEGLSVDAIFKTMRNGTGKQRKNSACSSE
;
A
#
# COMPACT_ATOMS: atom_id res chain seq x y z
N MET A 1 -44.07 -52.73 -12.11
CA MET A 1 -43.72 -52.83 -10.68
C MET A 1 -42.23 -52.53 -10.56
N ASN A 2 -41.88 -51.78 -9.52
CA ASN A 2 -40.64 -51.06 -9.30
C ASN A 2 -39.35 -51.89 -9.46
N MET A 3 -38.36 -51.33 -10.14
CA MET A 3 -36.95 -51.59 -9.88
C MET A 3 -36.31 -50.27 -9.43
N SER A 4 -35.95 -50.22 -8.16
CA SER A 4 -34.97 -49.27 -7.62
C SER A 4 -33.57 -49.70 -8.05
N LEU A 5 -32.68 -48.73 -8.31
CA LEU A 5 -31.37 -48.58 -7.66
C LEU A 5 -30.60 -47.42 -8.32
N ASP A 6 -30.37 -46.42 -7.48
CA ASP A 6 -29.18 -45.56 -7.32
C ASP A 6 -28.82 -44.48 -8.36
N GLU A 7 -29.07 -43.26 -7.90
CA GLU A 7 -28.51 -42.00 -8.38
C GLU A 7 -26.99 -41.96 -8.19
N VAL A 8 -26.25 -41.68 -9.26
CA VAL A 8 -24.87 -41.15 -9.17
C VAL A 8 -24.88 -39.76 -9.79
N THR A 9 -25.02 -38.73 -8.95
CA THR A 9 -24.89 -37.33 -9.35
C THR A 9 -23.39 -36.96 -9.50
N PRO A 10 -22.92 -36.47 -10.65
CA PRO A 10 -21.64 -35.79 -10.71
C PRO A 10 -21.83 -34.36 -10.21
N LYS A 11 -21.30 -34.09 -9.00
CA LYS A 11 -20.99 -32.73 -8.55
C LYS A 11 -19.92 -32.16 -9.48
N THR A 12 -20.12 -30.95 -9.99
CA THR A 12 -19.16 -29.82 -9.96
C THR A 12 -19.60 -28.70 -10.90
N GLY A 13 -19.32 -27.47 -10.49
CA GLY A 13 -19.95 -26.24 -10.95
C GLY A 13 -19.63 -25.85 -12.39
N LYS A 14 -20.53 -25.04 -12.95
CA LYS A 14 -20.37 -24.34 -14.23
C LYS A 14 -19.11 -23.46 -14.18
N PRO A 15 -18.19 -23.55 -15.15
CA PRO A 15 -17.04 -22.64 -15.20
C PRO A 15 -17.54 -21.24 -15.53
N LEU A 16 -17.08 -20.25 -14.77
CA LEU A 16 -17.50 -18.87 -14.92
C LEU A 16 -16.83 -18.29 -16.18
N ILE A 17 -17.53 -17.42 -16.91
CA ILE A 17 -17.07 -16.72 -18.13
C ILE A 17 -15.64 -16.15 -18.01
N MET A 18 -15.22 -15.79 -16.78
CA MET A 18 -13.88 -15.31 -16.47
C MET A 18 -12.78 -16.37 -16.61
N ASP A 19 -13.07 -17.65 -16.40
CA ASP A 19 -12.10 -18.73 -16.57
C ASP A 19 -11.77 -18.91 -18.05
N PHE A 20 -12.79 -18.85 -18.92
CA PHE A 20 -12.63 -18.88 -20.37
C PHE A 20 -11.87 -17.65 -20.88
N TYR A 21 -12.22 -16.46 -20.38
CA TYR A 21 -11.50 -15.22 -20.73
C TYR A 21 -10.03 -15.26 -20.29
N MET A 22 -9.74 -15.73 -19.07
CA MET A 22 -8.37 -15.86 -18.58
C MET A 22 -7.58 -16.94 -19.33
N GLN A 23 -8.24 -17.97 -19.82
CA GLN A 23 -7.62 -19.02 -20.62
C GLN A 23 -7.27 -18.49 -22.03
N GLN A 24 -8.17 -17.75 -22.66
CA GLN A 24 -7.90 -17.08 -23.94
C GLN A 24 -6.76 -16.05 -23.83
N VAL A 25 -6.72 -15.26 -22.75
CA VAL A 25 -5.60 -14.32 -22.49
C VAL A 25 -4.27 -15.06 -22.29
N ARG A 26 -4.28 -16.22 -21.61
CA ARG A 26 -3.06 -17.05 -21.46
C ARG A 26 -2.62 -17.65 -22.78
N GLU A 27 -3.55 -18.08 -23.63
CA GLU A 27 -3.25 -18.60 -24.97
C GLU A 27 -2.72 -17.48 -25.89
N GLU A 28 -3.30 -16.28 -25.85
CA GLU A 28 -2.77 -15.09 -26.53
C GLU A 28 -1.37 -14.72 -26.01
N PHE A 29 -1.10 -14.81 -24.71
CA PHE A 29 0.25 -14.67 -24.15
C PHE A 29 1.18 -15.82 -24.55
N ALA A 30 0.68 -17.04 -24.73
CA ALA A 30 1.51 -18.15 -25.22
C ALA A 30 1.89 -17.97 -26.69
N HIS A 31 1.00 -17.35 -27.49
CA HIS A 31 1.24 -17.05 -28.89
C HIS A 31 2.03 -15.75 -29.12
N ASN A 32 1.84 -14.71 -28.30
CA ASN A 32 2.40 -13.36 -28.48
C ASN A 32 3.36 -12.92 -27.36
N GLY A 33 3.44 -13.65 -26.24
CA GLY A 33 4.26 -13.32 -25.07
C GLY A 33 5.71 -13.81 -25.16
N VAL A 34 6.18 -14.16 -26.35
CA VAL A 34 7.62 -14.19 -26.61
C VAL A 34 8.03 -12.74 -26.80
N THR A 35 8.79 -12.19 -25.86
CA THR A 35 9.50 -10.90 -26.04
C THR A 35 10.52 -11.06 -27.15
N LYS A 36 10.05 -11.00 -28.40
CA LYS A 36 10.87 -10.96 -29.61
C LYS A 36 11.50 -9.58 -29.83
N ASP A 37 11.00 -8.56 -29.14
CA ASP A 37 11.45 -7.18 -29.27
C ASP A 37 12.23 -6.76 -28.02
N LEU A 38 13.33 -7.45 -27.73
CA LEU A 38 14.37 -6.89 -26.87
C LEU A 38 15.45 -6.38 -27.82
N ASP A 39 15.51 -5.06 -28.00
CA ASP A 39 16.55 -4.42 -28.79
C ASP A 39 17.93 -4.80 -28.24
N GLU A 40 18.97 -4.68 -29.07
CA GLU A 40 20.35 -4.99 -28.67
C GLU A 40 20.74 -4.27 -27.36
N MET A 41 20.23 -3.05 -27.16
CA MET A 41 20.43 -2.27 -25.95
C MET A 41 19.71 -2.87 -24.71
N ASP A 42 18.50 -3.41 -24.87
CA ASP A 42 17.77 -4.08 -23.78
C ASP A 42 18.42 -5.41 -23.42
N TYR A 43 18.88 -6.15 -24.43
CA TYR A 43 19.66 -7.36 -24.22
C TYR A 43 20.94 -7.07 -23.44
N LEU A 44 21.67 -6.00 -23.79
CA LEU A 44 22.87 -5.55 -23.08
C LEU A 44 22.56 -5.10 -21.65
N MET A 45 21.46 -4.38 -21.41
CA MET A 45 21.00 -3.98 -20.07
C MET A 45 20.65 -5.19 -19.19
N ILE A 46 20.00 -6.21 -19.75
CA ILE A 46 19.66 -7.45 -19.02
C ILE A 46 20.93 -8.27 -18.73
N LYS A 47 21.85 -8.36 -19.71
CA LYS A 47 23.12 -9.09 -19.55
C LYS A 47 24.05 -8.42 -18.54
N SER A 48 24.09 -7.10 -18.49
CA SER A 48 24.86 -6.34 -17.50
C SER A 48 24.25 -6.41 -16.09
N ARG A 49 22.94 -6.67 -15.95
CA ARG A 49 22.34 -7.07 -14.66
C ARG A 49 22.82 -8.46 -14.23
N LYS A 50 22.84 -9.43 -15.15
CA LYS A 50 23.26 -10.83 -14.88
C LYS A 50 24.75 -10.98 -14.57
N LYS A 51 25.60 -10.10 -15.09
CA LYS A 51 27.04 -10.05 -14.75
C LYS A 51 27.31 -9.70 -13.27
N ARG A 52 26.31 -9.22 -12.53
CA ARG A 52 26.43 -8.98 -11.08
C ARG A 52 26.09 -10.19 -10.21
N ASP A 53 25.59 -11.28 -10.79
CA ASP A 53 25.25 -12.50 -10.06
C ASP A 53 26.35 -13.58 -10.15
N SER A 54 27.53 -13.29 -10.72
CA SER A 54 28.72 -14.11 -10.52
C SER A 54 29.40 -13.72 -9.21
N PRO A 55 29.80 -14.66 -8.33
CA PRO A 55 30.32 -14.39 -6.98
C PRO A 55 31.66 -13.63 -6.86
N GLU A 56 32.13 -12.89 -7.88
CA GLU A 56 33.23 -11.95 -7.66
C GLU A 56 32.70 -10.79 -6.80
N GLU A 57 33.00 -10.88 -5.51
CA GLU A 57 32.71 -9.86 -4.51
C GLU A 57 33.14 -8.47 -5.03
N VAL A 58 32.19 -7.67 -5.49
CA VAL A 58 32.40 -6.22 -5.60
C VAL A 58 32.46 -5.71 -4.17
N SER A 59 33.64 -5.77 -3.57
CA SER A 59 33.90 -5.25 -2.23
C SER A 59 33.73 -3.74 -2.26
N MET A 60 32.51 -3.29 -2.01
CA MET A 60 32.28 -1.93 -1.53
C MET A 60 33.19 -1.75 -0.32
N THR A 61 34.15 -0.83 -0.42
CA THR A 61 35.20 -0.66 0.58
C THR A 61 34.58 -0.58 1.97
N ASP A 62 35.24 -1.18 2.97
CA ASP A 62 34.77 -1.15 4.36
C ASP A 62 34.53 0.30 4.84
N SER A 63 35.27 1.26 4.27
CA SER A 63 35.05 2.70 4.44
C SER A 63 33.67 3.17 3.95
N MET A 64 33.23 2.77 2.74
CA MET A 64 31.89 3.10 2.23
C MET A 64 30.80 2.37 3.02
N GLN A 65 31.01 1.12 3.45
CA GLN A 65 30.04 0.40 4.27
C GLN A 65 29.86 1.03 5.65
N LYS A 66 30.96 1.44 6.30
CA LYS A 66 30.94 2.19 7.57
C LYS A 66 30.23 3.52 7.41
N SER A 67 30.45 4.22 6.30
CA SER A 67 29.77 5.48 5.97
C SER A 67 28.26 5.30 5.87
N ILE A 68 27.80 4.29 5.14
CA ILE A 68 26.36 3.98 4.97
C ILE A 68 25.73 3.56 6.30
N LYS A 69 26.41 2.73 7.09
CA LYS A 69 25.96 2.34 8.44
C LYS A 69 25.83 3.56 9.35
N LYS A 70 26.82 4.47 9.32
CA LYS A 70 26.81 5.73 10.08
C LYS A 70 25.66 6.64 9.64
N ILE A 71 25.46 6.83 8.34
CA ILE A 71 24.34 7.61 7.80
C ILE A 71 23.00 7.00 8.22
N ARG A 72 22.83 5.67 8.14
CA ARG A 72 21.61 4.99 8.63
C ARG A 72 21.38 5.23 10.12
N LEU A 73 22.42 5.11 10.95
CA LEU A 73 22.32 5.36 12.39
C LEU A 73 21.95 6.82 12.69
N ILE A 74 22.51 7.78 11.94
CA ILE A 74 22.14 9.20 12.03
C ILE A 74 20.66 9.39 11.65
N LEU A 75 20.20 8.79 10.56
CA LEU A 75 18.81 8.91 10.11
C LEU A 75 17.81 8.24 11.06
N ILE A 76 18.20 7.15 11.74
CA ILE A 76 17.39 6.49 12.77
C ILE A 76 17.29 7.34 14.04
N ASN A 77 18.38 8.02 14.42
CA ASN A 77 18.45 8.86 15.62
C ASN A 77 17.93 10.30 15.40
N MET A 78 17.83 10.74 14.15
CA MET A 78 17.09 11.95 13.79
C MET A 78 15.61 11.68 14.06
N LYS A 79 15.10 12.18 15.19
CA LYS A 79 13.66 12.30 15.42
C LYS A 79 13.07 12.94 14.15
N PRO A 80 12.00 12.38 13.55
CA PRO A 80 11.36 13.05 12.43
C PRO A 80 11.08 14.48 12.86
N LEU A 81 11.35 15.46 11.99
CA LEU A 81 11.00 16.88 12.12
C LEU A 81 9.46 17.09 12.18
N SER A 82 8.76 16.20 12.87
CA SER A 82 7.41 16.32 13.37
C SER A 82 7.25 17.43 14.41
N ASN A 83 8.28 18.27 14.62
CA ASN A 83 8.09 19.68 14.99
C ASN A 83 7.41 20.47 13.85
N ARG A 84 6.38 19.91 13.22
CA ARG A 84 5.47 20.69 12.39
C ARG A 84 4.76 21.62 13.37
N ARG A 85 5.25 22.83 13.54
CA ARG A 85 4.61 23.89 14.32
C ARG A 85 3.35 24.44 13.63
N PHE A 86 2.65 23.58 12.88
CA PHE A 86 1.52 23.98 12.08
C PHE A 86 0.55 22.82 11.81
N CYS A 87 -0.72 23.15 11.68
CA CYS A 87 -1.83 22.25 11.46
C CYS A 87 -1.86 21.77 10.00
N VAL A 88 -1.52 20.50 9.80
CA VAL A 88 -1.54 19.86 8.47
C VAL A 88 -2.96 19.78 7.90
N PHE A 89 -3.96 19.61 8.76
CA PHE A 89 -5.37 19.55 8.34
C PHE A 89 -5.82 20.87 7.70
N CYS A 90 -5.62 21.99 8.40
CA CYS A 90 -5.94 23.32 7.88
C CYS A 90 -5.11 23.66 6.64
N LYS A 91 -3.82 23.31 6.63
CA LYS A 91 -2.96 23.50 5.45
C LYS A 91 -3.49 22.76 4.22
N ASN A 92 -3.93 21.51 4.39
CA ASN A 92 -4.50 20.72 3.28
C ASN A 92 -5.84 21.28 2.79
N ASN A 93 -6.63 21.89 3.68
CA ASN A 93 -7.86 22.60 3.33
C ASN A 93 -7.61 23.99 2.71
N LYS A 94 -6.34 24.35 2.44
CA LYS A 94 -5.92 25.65 1.87
C LYS A 94 -6.30 26.85 2.74
N GLU A 95 -6.35 26.65 4.05
CA GLU A 95 -6.50 27.76 5.00
C GLU A 95 -5.30 28.70 4.94
N GLN A 96 -5.48 29.94 5.39
CA GLN A 96 -4.39 30.92 5.40
C GLN A 96 -3.26 30.50 6.35
N PRO A 97 -2.00 30.90 6.07
CA PRO A 97 -0.87 30.65 6.96
C PRO A 97 -1.06 31.17 8.37
N THR A 98 -1.77 32.29 8.52
CA THR A 98 -2.18 32.88 9.79
C THR A 98 -3.05 31.94 10.61
N VAL A 99 -3.81 31.05 9.97
CA VAL A 99 -4.68 30.07 10.64
C VAL A 99 -3.91 28.79 10.92
N TYR A 100 -3.27 28.19 9.92
CA TYR A 100 -2.67 26.87 10.11
C TYR A 100 -1.39 26.89 10.96
N ASN A 101 -0.69 28.02 11.11
CA ASN A 101 0.52 28.11 11.96
C ASN A 101 0.22 28.28 13.46
N THR A 102 -1.04 28.43 13.87
CA THR A 102 -1.41 28.75 15.26
C THR A 102 -1.63 27.52 16.15
N HIS A 103 -1.83 26.35 15.55
CA HIS A 103 -2.22 25.14 16.27
C HIS A 103 -1.70 23.89 15.58
N LEU A 104 -1.83 22.75 16.27
CA LEU A 104 -1.56 21.43 15.74
C LEU A 104 -2.85 20.68 15.46
N VAL A 105 -2.77 19.56 14.73
CA VAL A 105 -3.96 18.71 14.52
C VAL A 105 -4.33 18.02 15.83
N LYS A 106 -3.34 17.46 16.51
CA LYS A 106 -3.45 16.74 17.78
C LYS A 106 -2.34 17.16 18.75
N ASN A 107 -2.61 17.02 20.05
CA ASN A 107 -1.65 17.24 21.12
C ASN A 107 -0.84 15.97 21.45
N GLU A 108 0.05 16.08 22.43
CA GLU A 108 0.87 14.98 22.94
C GLU A 108 0.02 13.85 23.53
N GLU A 109 -1.15 14.17 24.09
CA GLU A 109 -2.13 13.22 24.60
C GLU A 109 -2.97 12.55 23.49
N GLY A 110 -2.76 12.94 22.23
CA GLY A 110 -3.50 12.40 21.07
C GLY A 110 -4.89 12.99 20.85
N GLU A 111 -5.32 13.94 21.68
CA GLU A 111 -6.57 14.68 21.52
C GLU A 111 -6.51 15.70 20.38
N VAL A 112 -7.63 15.93 19.69
CA VAL A 112 -7.72 16.92 18.61
C VAL A 112 -7.78 18.35 19.17
N THR A 113 -6.85 19.19 18.71
CA THR A 113 -6.80 20.62 19.03
C THR A 113 -7.14 21.54 17.89
N CYS A 114 -7.16 21.05 16.66
CA CYS A 114 -7.58 21.87 15.53
C CYS A 114 -9.05 22.34 15.71
N PRO A 115 -9.32 23.65 15.75
CA PRO A 115 -10.67 24.16 15.99
C PRO A 115 -11.64 23.84 14.85
N ILE A 116 -11.13 23.73 13.62
CA ILE A 116 -11.94 23.34 12.45
C ILE A 116 -12.32 21.86 12.56
N LEU A 117 -11.36 20.98 12.82
CA LEU A 117 -11.61 19.56 12.95
C LEU A 117 -12.50 19.25 14.17
N ARG A 118 -12.35 19.98 15.29
CA ARG A 118 -13.20 19.80 16.48
C ARG A 118 -14.69 20.05 16.23
N LYS A 119 -15.04 20.93 15.28
CA LYS A 119 -16.44 21.21 14.91
C LYS A 119 -17.01 20.15 13.97
N TYR A 120 -16.17 19.32 13.36
CA TYR A 120 -16.61 18.26 12.48
C TYR A 120 -17.25 17.14 13.30
N VAL A 121 -18.43 16.69 12.86
CA VAL A 121 -19.12 15.54 13.40
C VAL A 121 -18.96 14.41 12.39
N CYS A 122 -18.38 13.29 12.82
CA CYS A 122 -18.24 12.15 11.93
C CYS A 122 -19.64 11.59 11.56
N PRO A 123 -20.01 11.48 10.28
CA PRO A 123 -21.33 10.98 9.89
C PRO A 123 -21.53 9.48 10.17
N ILE A 124 -20.45 8.72 10.37
CA ILE A 124 -20.51 7.28 10.64
C ILE A 124 -20.72 7.02 12.14
N CYS A 125 -19.88 7.60 12.99
CA CYS A 125 -19.88 7.31 14.43
C CYS A 125 -20.24 8.49 15.32
N GLN A 126 -20.59 9.63 14.75
CA GLN A 126 -21.01 10.85 15.43
C GLN A 126 -19.96 11.48 16.38
N ALA A 127 -18.72 10.98 16.37
CA ALA A 127 -17.64 11.55 17.16
C ALA A 127 -17.32 13.00 16.74
N THR A 128 -17.09 13.86 17.73
CA THR A 128 -16.78 15.28 17.55
C THR A 128 -15.85 15.80 18.68
N GLY A 129 -15.47 17.07 18.64
CA GLY A 129 -14.59 17.69 19.64
C GLY A 129 -13.21 17.02 19.71
N LYS A 130 -12.83 16.57 20.90
CA LYS A 130 -11.52 15.94 21.17
C LYS A 130 -11.28 14.66 20.38
N HIS A 131 -12.34 13.95 19.99
CA HIS A 131 -12.30 12.69 19.26
C HIS A 131 -12.71 12.84 17.78
N ALA A 132 -12.84 14.08 17.30
CA ALA A 132 -13.23 14.34 15.93
C ALA A 132 -12.24 13.74 14.92
N HIS A 133 -12.76 13.27 13.80
CA HIS A 133 -11.96 12.71 12.71
C HIS A 133 -12.77 12.76 11.41
N THR A 134 -12.08 12.81 10.27
CA THR A 134 -12.75 12.68 8.96
C THR A 134 -13.19 11.24 8.71
N VAL A 135 -14.18 11.04 7.83
CA VAL A 135 -14.71 9.72 7.41
C VAL A 135 -13.61 8.69 7.16
N LYS A 136 -12.56 9.08 6.42
CA LYS A 136 -11.42 8.21 6.08
C LYS A 136 -10.72 7.58 7.27
N TYR A 137 -10.69 8.28 8.40
CA TYR A 137 -10.03 7.85 9.64
C TYR A 137 -11.03 7.42 10.71
N CYS A 138 -12.29 7.19 10.33
CA CYS A 138 -13.27 6.68 11.26
C CYS A 138 -12.98 5.21 11.59
N PRO A 139 -12.93 4.84 12.88
CA PRO A 139 -12.67 3.45 13.30
C PRO A 139 -13.78 2.49 12.86
N TYR A 140 -14.97 3.01 12.56
CA TYR A 140 -16.13 2.26 12.07
C TYR A 140 -16.31 2.37 10.55
N ASN A 141 -15.32 2.90 9.83
CA ASN A 141 -15.38 2.93 8.37
C ASN A 141 -15.02 1.56 7.79
N GLU A 142 -16.02 0.79 7.37
CA GLU A 142 -15.89 -0.59 6.84
C GLU A 142 -15.21 -0.71 5.46
N GLY A 143 -14.31 0.22 5.13
CA GLY A 143 -13.20 -0.08 4.25
C GLY A 143 -13.44 -0.06 2.74
N LEU A 144 -14.63 0.26 2.24
CA LEU A 144 -14.79 0.56 0.81
C LEU A 144 -14.39 2.01 0.50
N SER A 145 -13.19 2.41 0.93
CA SER A 145 -12.60 3.65 0.41
C SER A 145 -12.25 3.41 -1.06
N VAL A 146 -12.60 4.35 -1.94
CA VAL A 146 -12.18 4.32 -3.35
C VAL A 146 -10.67 4.14 -3.48
N ASP A 147 -9.90 4.73 -2.56
CA ASP A 147 -8.44 4.54 -2.44
C ASP A 147 -8.02 3.08 -2.21
N ALA A 148 -8.84 2.25 -1.56
CA ALA A 148 -8.55 0.83 -1.32
C ALA A 148 -8.87 -0.02 -2.56
N ILE A 149 -9.92 0.34 -3.31
CA ILE A 149 -10.30 -0.32 -4.57
C ILE A 149 -9.19 -0.17 -5.63
N PHE A 150 -8.57 1.01 -5.71
CA PHE A 150 -7.50 1.30 -6.68
C PHE A 150 -6.08 0.96 -6.19
N LYS A 151 -5.90 0.50 -4.94
CA LYS A 151 -4.57 0.09 -4.45
C LYS A 151 -4.29 -1.35 -4.85
N THR A 152 -3.37 -1.52 -5.79
CA THR A 152 -2.82 -2.85 -6.11
C THR A 152 -2.09 -3.44 -4.91
N MET A 153 -2.18 -4.76 -4.73
CA MET A 153 -1.54 -5.52 -3.63
C MET A 153 -0.01 -5.45 -3.63
N ARG A 154 0.59 -4.94 -4.71
CA ARG A 154 2.04 -4.84 -4.92
C ARG A 154 2.42 -3.38 -5.02
N ASN A 155 3.45 -2.96 -4.29
CA ASN A 155 4.04 -1.63 -4.49
C ASN A 155 4.86 -1.59 -5.80
N GLY A 156 5.33 -0.41 -6.19
CA GLY A 156 6.15 -0.21 -7.40
C GLY A 156 7.48 -1.01 -7.44
N THR A 157 7.84 -1.70 -6.35
CA THR A 157 8.98 -2.63 -6.28
C THR A 157 8.57 -4.10 -6.31
N GLY A 158 7.30 -4.41 -6.59
CA GLY A 158 6.78 -5.78 -6.71
C GLY A 158 6.52 -6.49 -5.37
N LYS A 159 6.81 -5.85 -4.23
CA LYS A 159 6.66 -6.44 -2.90
C LYS A 159 5.20 -6.36 -2.45
N GLN A 160 4.66 -7.50 -2.05
CA GLN A 160 3.33 -7.56 -1.46
C GLN A 160 3.34 -6.93 -0.06
N ARG A 161 2.30 -6.15 0.24
CA ARG A 161 2.12 -5.55 1.57
C ARG A 161 1.67 -6.68 2.51
N LYS A 162 2.36 -6.84 3.65
CA LYS A 162 1.89 -7.76 4.69
C LYS A 162 0.65 -7.16 5.34
N ASN A 163 -0.48 -7.85 5.26
CA ASN A 163 -1.68 -7.47 6.01
C ASN A 163 -1.38 -7.64 7.49
N SER A 164 -1.44 -6.55 8.26
CA SER A 164 -1.49 -6.60 9.72
C SER A 164 -2.92 -6.98 10.11
N ALA A 165 -3.21 -8.27 10.21
CA ALA A 165 -4.37 -8.72 10.96
C ALA A 165 -4.10 -8.42 12.44
N CYS A 166 -4.96 -7.60 13.04
CA CYS A 166 -4.98 -7.38 14.47
C CYS A 166 -5.33 -8.71 15.14
N SER A 167 -4.42 -9.24 15.94
CA SER A 167 -4.74 -10.29 16.91
C SER A 167 -5.69 -9.69 17.95
N SER A 168 -6.91 -10.18 18.01
CA SER A 168 -7.78 -10.05 19.17
C SER A 168 -7.61 -11.32 20.01
N GLU A 169 -7.22 -11.12 21.27
CA GLU A 169 -7.40 -12.10 22.35
C GLU A 169 -8.89 -12.41 22.58
#